data_AF-A0A438JXR4-F1
#
_entry.id   AF-A0A438JXR4-F1
#
_cell.length_a   1.000
_cell.length_b   1.000
_cell.length_c   1.000
_cell.angle_alpha   90.00
_cell.angle_beta   90.00
_cell.angle_gamma   90.00
#
_symmetry.space_group_name_H-M   'P 1'
#
loop_
_entity.id
_entity.type
_entity.pdbx_description
1 polymer ?
#
loop_
_entity_poly.entity_id
_entity_poly.type
_entity_poly.pdbx_seq_one_letter_code
_entity_poly.pdbx_strand_id
1 'polypeptide(L)'
;MHMDAMDPTRAFVKDVKRLVIKFGTAVVTRSDGRLALGRLGALCEQIKELNSQGYQVIVVTSGAVGLGRQRLRYRSLLNSSFADLQKPQAELDGKACAAVGQNNLMALYDTLFSQLDVTSAQLLVTDNDFRDEAFRNQLTQTVDSLLALRVIPIFNENDAVSTRKAPYEDSSGIFWDNDSLAGLLALQLKADLLVLLSDVDGLYSGPPSDPRSKLIHTYLEKGHQGQITFGDKSRVGRGGMTAKVKSAVYSSQAGIPVVITSGYATGSILKVLNGERIGTLFHRDAYKWVQVKEVGAREMAVAARESSRRLQAMSSQDRKKILLDIANALETNEELIKIENDADVEAAQLAGYEKSLVSRLVLKPGKARLF
;
A
#
# COMPACT_ATOMS: atom_id res chain seq x y z
N MET A 1 12.44 -6.39 -29.70
CA MET A 1 12.46 -6.29 -28.22
C MET A 1 11.12 -6.78 -27.74
N HIS A 2 11.11 -7.85 -26.95
CA HIS A 2 9.88 -8.53 -26.52
C HIS A 2 8.92 -7.56 -25.83
N MET A 3 7.72 -7.39 -26.39
CA MET A 3 6.55 -6.97 -25.62
C MET A 3 6.28 -8.08 -24.61
N ASP A 4 6.95 -8.04 -23.47
CA ASP A 4 6.69 -8.97 -22.38
C ASP A 4 5.23 -8.81 -21.94
N ALA A 5 4.58 -9.95 -21.77
CA ALA A 5 3.16 -10.08 -21.55
C ALA A 5 2.72 -9.34 -20.28
N MET A 6 2.04 -8.20 -20.46
CA MET A 6 1.33 -7.51 -19.39
C MET A 6 0.44 -8.51 -18.65
N ASP A 7 0.58 -8.57 -17.32
CA ASP A 7 -0.24 -9.46 -16.51
C ASP A 7 -1.71 -8.99 -16.56
N PRO A 8 -2.70 -9.88 -16.83
CA PRO A 8 -4.10 -9.48 -16.94
C PRO A 8 -4.63 -8.78 -15.68
N THR A 9 -4.11 -9.12 -14.50
CA THR A 9 -4.48 -8.49 -13.22
C THR A 9 -3.90 -7.09 -13.06
N ARG A 10 -3.04 -6.67 -14.00
CA ARG A 10 -2.40 -5.35 -14.06
C ARG A 10 -2.89 -4.52 -15.24
N ALA A 11 -3.86 -4.99 -16.03
CA ALA A 11 -4.31 -4.29 -17.24
C ALA A 11 -4.79 -2.85 -16.98
N PHE A 12 -5.29 -2.54 -15.76
CA PHE A 12 -5.73 -1.21 -15.35
C PHE A 12 -4.63 -0.14 -15.43
N VAL A 13 -3.33 -0.52 -15.43
CA VAL A 13 -2.21 0.44 -15.49
C VAL A 13 -2.17 1.22 -16.80
N LYS A 14 -2.83 0.73 -17.86
CA LYS A 14 -2.94 1.44 -19.14
C LYS A 14 -3.69 2.77 -19.03
N ASP A 15 -4.59 2.87 -18.05
CA ASP A 15 -5.43 4.04 -17.84
C ASP A 15 -4.83 5.02 -16.82
N VAL A 16 -3.69 4.66 -16.21
CA VAL A 16 -3.01 5.50 -15.22
C VAL A 16 -2.39 6.72 -15.90
N LYS A 17 -2.65 7.90 -15.36
CA LYS A 17 -2.00 9.16 -15.76
C LYS A 17 -1.37 9.87 -14.58
N ARG A 18 -2.05 9.89 -13.44
CA ARG A 18 -1.60 10.52 -12.19
C ARG A 18 -1.26 9.46 -11.17
N LEU A 19 -0.05 9.54 -10.62
CA LEU A 19 0.45 8.55 -9.68
C LEU A 19 1.09 9.21 -8.47
N VAL A 20 0.85 8.62 -7.30
CA VAL A 20 1.52 8.97 -6.05
C VAL A 20 2.54 7.89 -5.74
N ILE A 21 3.81 8.25 -5.52
CA ILE A 21 4.87 7.32 -5.12
C ILE A 21 5.36 7.68 -3.73
N LYS A 22 5.25 6.74 -2.81
CA LYS A 22 5.72 6.92 -1.45
C LYS A 22 7.09 6.26 -1.26
N PHE A 23 8.07 7.02 -0.82
CA PHE A 23 9.41 6.53 -0.47
C PHE A 23 9.47 6.27 1.04
N GLY A 24 9.54 5.00 1.45
CA GLY A 24 9.71 4.64 2.86
C GLY A 24 11.05 5.10 3.45
N THR A 25 11.13 5.25 4.77
CA THR A 25 12.40 5.66 5.42
C THR A 25 13.55 4.74 5.05
N ALA A 26 13.34 3.42 5.06
CA ALA A 26 14.35 2.45 4.66
C ALA A 26 14.75 2.54 3.17
N VAL A 27 13.88 3.10 2.31
CA VAL A 27 14.20 3.43 0.91
C VAL A 27 15.05 4.69 0.84
N VAL A 28 14.74 5.71 1.62
CA VAL A 28 15.49 6.99 1.62
C VAL A 28 16.85 6.88 2.33
N THR A 29 16.97 5.99 3.32
CA THR A 29 18.18 5.84 4.15
C THR A 29 18.86 4.48 3.99
N ARG A 30 20.16 4.43 4.25
CA ARG A 30 20.95 3.21 4.42
C ARG A 30 20.83 2.70 5.87
N SER A 31 21.34 1.50 6.11
CA SER A 31 21.37 0.86 7.44
C SER A 31 22.16 1.65 8.49
N ASP A 32 23.09 2.51 8.07
CA ASP A 32 23.87 3.43 8.91
C ASP A 32 23.16 4.76 9.21
N GLY A 33 21.93 4.93 8.71
CA GLY A 33 21.11 6.14 8.88
C GLY A 33 21.43 7.28 7.89
N ARG A 34 22.43 7.14 7.03
CA ARG A 34 22.76 8.13 5.99
C ARG A 34 21.81 8.00 4.81
N LEU A 35 21.74 9.04 3.97
CA LEU A 35 20.95 9.02 2.74
C LEU A 35 21.47 7.96 1.75
N ALA A 36 20.55 7.22 1.14
CA ALA A 36 20.85 6.22 0.12
C ALA A 36 20.97 6.88 -1.27
N LEU A 37 21.99 7.72 -1.47
CA LEU A 37 22.15 8.58 -2.65
C LEU A 37 21.98 7.83 -3.98
N GLY A 38 22.68 6.71 -4.19
CA GLY A 38 22.57 5.95 -5.43
C GLY A 38 21.17 5.39 -5.68
N ARG A 39 20.46 5.00 -4.63
CA ARG A 39 19.07 4.53 -4.73
C ARG A 39 18.12 5.68 -5.04
N LEU A 40 18.28 6.82 -4.36
CA LEU A 40 17.46 8.01 -4.62
C LEU A 40 17.68 8.54 -6.03
N GLY A 41 18.93 8.55 -6.53
CA GLY A 41 19.24 8.88 -7.92
C GLY A 41 18.52 7.99 -8.92
N ALA A 42 18.63 6.66 -8.75
CA ALA A 42 17.95 5.68 -9.61
C ALA A 42 16.41 5.79 -9.56
N LEU A 43 15.83 6.23 -8.43
CA LEU A 43 14.40 6.51 -8.34
C LEU A 43 14.03 7.83 -9.03
N CYS A 44 14.85 8.87 -8.91
CA CYS A 44 14.65 10.14 -9.60
C CYS A 44 14.74 9.98 -11.12
N GLU A 45 15.66 9.14 -11.62
CA GLU A 45 15.75 8.78 -13.04
C GLU A 45 14.47 8.11 -13.56
N GLN A 46 13.91 7.17 -12.80
CA GLN A 46 12.61 6.56 -13.14
C GLN A 46 11.48 7.59 -13.14
N ILE A 47 11.45 8.52 -12.18
CA ILE A 47 10.45 9.59 -12.14
C ILE A 47 10.61 10.54 -13.33
N LYS A 48 11.84 10.88 -13.72
CA LYS A 48 12.12 11.67 -14.92
C LYS A 48 11.56 10.96 -16.16
N GLU A 49 11.84 9.68 -16.32
CA GLU A 49 11.32 8.91 -17.46
C GLU A 49 9.78 8.95 -17.52
N LEU A 50 9.10 8.78 -16.39
CA LEU A 50 7.64 8.89 -16.35
C LEU A 50 7.15 10.31 -16.66
N ASN A 51 7.81 11.33 -16.12
CA ASN A 51 7.46 12.72 -16.38
C ASN A 51 7.66 13.10 -17.86
N SER A 52 8.69 12.57 -18.52
CA SER A 52 8.94 12.79 -19.96
C SER A 52 7.86 12.12 -20.83
N GLN A 53 7.35 10.98 -20.39
CA GLN A 53 6.22 10.26 -21.00
C GLN A 53 4.84 10.92 -20.72
N GLY A 54 4.80 11.99 -19.91
CA GLY A 54 3.59 12.76 -19.64
C GLY A 54 2.79 12.31 -18.41
N TYR A 55 3.32 11.39 -17.61
CA TYR A 55 2.71 11.04 -16.32
C TYR A 55 2.82 12.20 -15.32
N GLN A 56 1.78 12.37 -14.53
CA GLN A 56 1.73 13.31 -13.41
C GLN A 56 2.18 12.60 -12.13
N VAL A 57 3.44 12.77 -11.76
CA VAL A 57 4.05 12.09 -10.62
C VAL A 57 4.09 12.99 -9.39
N ILE A 58 3.54 12.49 -8.29
CA ILE A 58 3.59 13.11 -6.96
C ILE A 58 4.41 12.21 -6.05
N VAL A 59 5.37 12.76 -5.31
CA VAL A 59 6.23 12.01 -4.39
C VAL A 59 5.83 12.29 -2.95
N VAL A 60 5.78 11.24 -2.13
CA VAL A 60 5.66 11.35 -0.66
C VAL A 60 6.89 10.74 -0.04
N THR A 61 7.75 11.56 0.57
CA THR A 61 9.04 11.07 1.11
C THR A 61 8.98 10.88 2.62
N SER A 62 9.88 10.08 3.18
CA SER A 62 10.15 9.97 4.63
C SER A 62 11.63 10.26 4.94
N GLY A 63 12.07 10.06 6.19
CA GLY A 63 13.49 10.04 6.56
C GLY A 63 14.06 11.34 7.17
N ALA A 64 13.29 12.44 7.17
CA ALA A 64 13.74 13.73 7.72
C ALA A 64 14.25 13.62 9.17
N VAL A 65 13.47 13.06 10.10
CA VAL A 65 13.87 12.96 11.52
C VAL A 65 15.19 12.19 11.71
N GLY A 66 15.37 11.07 11.01
CA GLY A 66 16.60 10.27 11.12
C GLY A 66 17.83 11.05 10.65
N LEU A 67 17.71 11.71 9.49
CA LEU A 67 18.77 12.52 8.92
C LEU A 67 19.14 13.73 9.79
N GLY A 68 18.13 14.44 10.31
CA GLY A 68 18.36 15.57 11.18
C GLY A 68 18.94 15.17 12.53
N ARG A 69 18.55 14.02 13.08
CA ARG A 69 19.15 13.48 14.31
C ARG A 69 20.65 13.24 14.14
N GLN A 70 21.08 12.68 13.01
CA GLN A 70 22.50 12.48 12.74
C GLN A 70 23.25 13.81 12.66
N ARG A 71 22.69 14.79 11.93
CA ARG A 71 23.26 16.15 11.79
C ARG A 71 23.37 16.87 13.12
N LEU A 72 22.32 16.82 13.94
CA LEU A 72 22.27 17.47 15.24
C LEU A 72 23.19 16.79 16.26
N ARG A 73 23.33 15.45 16.23
CA ARG A 73 24.35 14.75 17.05
C ARG A 73 25.75 15.23 16.71
N TYR A 74 26.08 15.35 15.43
CA TYR A 74 27.39 15.87 15.00
C TYR A 74 27.60 17.32 15.45
N ARG A 75 26.59 18.19 15.31
CA ARG A 75 26.65 19.58 15.82
C ARG A 75 26.81 19.63 17.34
N SER A 76 26.08 18.80 18.08
CA SER A 76 26.19 18.71 19.54
C SER A 76 27.59 18.29 19.96
N LEU A 77 28.16 17.26 19.32
CA LEU A 77 29.53 16.82 19.58
C LEU A 77 30.57 17.92 19.35
N LEU A 78 30.45 18.67 18.25
CA LEU A 78 31.38 19.77 17.93
C LEU A 78 31.29 20.95 18.90
N ASN A 79 30.12 21.16 19.52
CA ASN A 79 29.86 22.28 20.42
C ASN A 79 29.88 21.87 21.90
N SER A 80 30.24 20.61 22.19
CA SER A 80 30.30 20.09 23.56
C SER A 80 31.69 20.32 24.16
N SER A 81 31.74 20.72 25.43
CA SER A 81 32.98 20.70 26.20
C SER A 81 33.38 19.26 26.53
N PHE A 82 34.65 19.03 26.93
CA PHE A 82 35.09 17.72 27.42
C PHE A 82 34.23 17.21 28.60
N ALA A 83 33.74 18.11 29.47
CA ALA A 83 32.88 17.76 30.60
C ALA A 83 31.48 17.32 30.15
N ASP A 84 30.97 17.84 29.03
CA ASP A 84 29.66 17.46 28.50
C ASP A 84 29.69 16.10 27.80
N LEU A 85 30.82 15.73 27.19
CA LEU A 85 31.01 14.42 26.57
C LEU A 85 31.04 13.26 27.58
N GLN A 86 31.31 13.55 28.85
CA GLN A 86 31.27 12.57 29.94
C GLN A 86 29.85 12.32 30.48
N LYS A 87 28.88 13.17 30.13
CA LYS A 87 27.48 13.03 30.54
C LYS A 87 26.72 12.11 29.55
N PRO A 88 25.65 11.43 29.99
CA PRO A 88 24.74 10.73 29.08
C PRO A 88 24.21 11.71 28.02
N GLN A 89 24.34 11.35 26.74
CA GLN A 89 23.79 12.17 25.67
C GLN A 89 22.27 12.21 25.79
N ALA A 90 21.73 13.41 26.00
CA ALA A 90 20.29 13.64 26.02
C ALA A 90 19.66 13.24 24.68
N GLU A 91 18.44 12.73 24.73
CA GLU A 91 17.66 12.52 23.52
C GLU A 91 17.38 13.87 22.83
N LEU A 92 17.62 13.92 21.52
CA LEU A 92 17.33 15.09 20.73
C LEU A 92 15.85 15.17 20.41
N ASP A 93 15.28 16.37 20.51
CA ASP A 93 13.90 16.64 20.11
C ASP A 93 13.66 16.23 18.65
N GLY A 94 12.66 15.37 18.45
CA GLY A 94 12.26 14.87 17.14
C GLY A 94 11.80 15.96 16.19
N LYS A 95 11.20 17.05 16.69
CA LYS A 95 10.74 18.17 15.84
C LYS A 95 11.90 19.00 15.33
N ALA A 96 12.87 19.32 16.19
CA ALA A 96 14.13 19.92 15.78
C ALA A 96 14.88 19.04 14.76
N CYS A 97 14.91 17.72 14.99
CA CYS A 97 15.46 16.76 14.02
C CYS A 97 14.70 16.80 12.68
N ALA A 98 13.37 16.86 12.69
CA ALA A 98 12.58 16.97 11.47
C ALA A 98 12.92 18.24 10.70
N ALA A 99 12.97 19.39 11.36
CA ALA A 99 13.27 20.68 10.72
C ALA A 99 14.64 20.66 10.00
N VAL A 100 15.68 20.20 10.71
CA VAL A 100 17.03 20.09 10.14
C VAL A 100 17.06 19.07 9.01
N GLY A 101 16.48 17.90 9.22
CA GLY A 101 16.51 16.82 8.23
C GLY A 101 15.70 17.12 6.97
N GLN A 102 14.58 17.81 7.09
CA GLN A 102 13.72 18.17 5.97
C GLN A 102 14.42 19.12 5.00
N ASN A 103 15.15 20.11 5.52
CA ASN A 103 15.99 20.99 4.70
C ASN A 103 17.00 20.18 3.87
N ASN A 104 17.76 19.29 4.53
CA ASN A 104 18.75 18.45 3.86
C ASN A 104 18.14 17.52 2.82
N LEU A 105 16.96 16.97 3.10
CA LEU A 105 16.27 16.07 2.20
C LEU A 105 15.80 16.79 0.94
N MET A 106 15.27 18.01 1.06
CA MET A 106 14.86 18.79 -0.12
C MET A 106 16.04 19.28 -0.93
N ALA A 107 17.12 19.75 -0.28
CA ALA A 107 18.33 20.14 -1.00
C ALA A 107 18.87 18.98 -1.87
N LEU A 108 18.78 17.74 -1.36
CA LEU A 108 19.14 16.56 -2.14
C LEU A 108 18.20 16.33 -3.32
N TYR A 109 16.89 16.30 -3.10
CA TYR A 109 15.93 16.08 -4.20
C TYR A 109 16.05 17.16 -5.27
N ASP A 110 16.16 18.42 -4.87
CA ASP A 110 16.35 19.54 -5.78
C ASP A 110 17.63 19.39 -6.61
N THR A 111 18.73 18.99 -5.97
CA THR A 111 19.99 18.69 -6.67
C THR A 111 19.80 17.55 -7.68
N LEU A 112 19.23 16.41 -7.26
CA LEU A 112 19.07 15.23 -8.12
C LEU A 112 18.14 15.51 -9.31
N PHE A 113 16.99 16.15 -9.07
CA PHE A 113 16.04 16.47 -10.13
C PHE A 113 16.58 17.56 -11.07
N SER A 114 17.30 18.55 -10.57
CA SER A 114 17.93 19.57 -11.41
C SER A 114 18.97 18.99 -12.36
N GLN A 115 19.74 17.98 -11.94
CA GLN A 115 20.66 17.25 -12.83
C GLN A 115 19.95 16.46 -13.93
N LEU A 116 18.64 16.23 -13.79
CA LEU A 116 17.80 15.52 -14.75
C LEU A 116 16.87 16.46 -15.52
N ASP A 117 17.10 17.77 -15.47
CA ASP A 117 16.21 18.79 -16.05
C ASP A 117 14.74 18.61 -15.61
N VAL A 118 14.55 18.35 -14.31
CA VAL A 118 13.24 18.26 -13.66
C VAL A 118 13.20 19.27 -12.53
N THR A 119 12.11 20.04 -12.47
CA THR A 119 11.84 20.89 -11.33
C THR A 119 11.05 20.11 -10.29
N SER A 120 11.43 20.23 -9.02
CA SER A 120 10.65 19.70 -7.90
C SER A 120 10.12 20.84 -7.02
N ALA A 121 9.01 20.60 -6.32
CA ALA A 121 8.42 21.59 -5.41
C ALA A 121 8.10 20.96 -4.07
N GLN A 122 8.56 21.57 -2.98
CA GLN A 122 8.28 21.11 -1.63
C GLN A 122 6.85 21.48 -1.21
N LEU A 123 6.13 20.52 -0.64
CA LEU A 123 4.87 20.76 0.06
C LEU A 123 4.90 20.07 1.43
N LEU A 124 4.59 20.83 2.47
CA LEU A 124 4.56 20.35 3.85
C LEU A 124 3.13 20.47 4.39
N VAL A 125 2.63 19.37 4.95
CA VAL A 125 1.25 19.28 5.44
C VAL A 125 1.19 18.59 6.78
N THR A 126 0.11 18.80 7.51
CA THR A 126 -0.25 18.08 8.73
C THR A 126 -1.62 17.45 8.57
N ASP A 127 -1.96 16.48 9.41
CA ASP A 127 -3.30 15.89 9.46
C ASP A 127 -4.42 16.90 9.67
N ASN A 128 -4.18 17.89 10.53
CA ASN A 128 -5.17 18.91 10.84
C ASN A 128 -5.55 19.73 9.61
N ASP A 129 -4.62 19.91 8.67
CA ASP A 129 -4.88 20.66 7.44
C ASP A 129 -5.95 19.95 6.58
N PHE A 130 -5.95 18.62 6.54
CA PHE A 130 -6.93 17.84 5.78
C PHE A 130 -8.33 17.84 6.40
N ARG A 131 -8.55 18.42 7.59
CA ARG A 131 -9.90 18.61 8.14
C ARG A 131 -10.60 19.81 7.50
N ASP A 132 -9.84 20.81 7.07
CA ASP A 132 -10.36 22.01 6.43
C ASP A 132 -10.61 21.79 4.92
N GLU A 133 -11.85 22.01 4.48
CA GLU A 133 -12.22 21.91 3.08
C GLU A 133 -11.56 22.98 2.21
N ALA A 134 -11.40 24.20 2.71
CA ALA A 134 -10.75 25.28 1.99
C ALA A 134 -9.28 24.92 1.72
N PHE A 135 -8.60 24.37 2.72
CA PHE A 135 -7.23 23.86 2.56
C PHE A 135 -7.17 22.75 1.50
N ARG A 136 -8.05 21.75 1.54
CA ARG A 136 -8.08 20.65 0.56
C ARG A 136 -8.27 21.15 -0.88
N ASN A 137 -9.17 22.11 -1.07
CA ASN A 137 -9.41 22.74 -2.37
C ASN A 137 -8.19 23.54 -2.85
N GLN A 138 -7.60 24.36 -1.98
CA GLN A 138 -6.41 25.13 -2.31
C GLN A 138 -5.21 24.22 -2.62
N LEU A 139 -5.02 23.15 -1.84
CA LEU A 139 -3.96 22.17 -2.08
C LEU A 139 -4.09 21.54 -3.47
N THR A 140 -5.32 21.16 -3.85
CA THR A 140 -5.60 20.57 -5.15
C THR A 140 -5.25 21.53 -6.28
N GLN A 141 -5.68 22.80 -6.19
CA GLN A 141 -5.36 23.83 -7.19
C GLN A 141 -3.86 24.08 -7.33
N THR A 142 -3.15 24.16 -6.19
CA THR A 142 -1.69 24.33 -6.19
C THR A 142 -0.99 23.15 -6.86
N VAL A 143 -1.37 21.92 -6.51
CA VAL A 143 -0.78 20.72 -7.11
C VAL A 143 -1.10 20.62 -8.60
N ASP A 144 -2.34 20.88 -9.01
CA ASP A 144 -2.72 20.86 -10.42
C ASP A 144 -1.91 21.90 -11.23
N SER A 145 -1.66 23.08 -10.66
CA SER A 145 -0.83 24.11 -11.29
C SER A 145 0.63 23.66 -11.45
N LEU A 146 1.21 23.01 -10.43
CA LEU A 146 2.56 22.44 -10.50
C LEU A 146 2.65 21.33 -11.56
N LEU A 147 1.69 20.40 -11.57
CA LEU A 147 1.65 19.29 -12.51
C LEU A 147 1.44 19.75 -13.96
N ALA A 148 0.67 20.81 -14.19
CA ALA A 148 0.50 21.41 -15.51
C ALA A 148 1.83 21.94 -16.09
N LEU A 149 2.74 22.37 -15.22
CA LEU A 149 4.11 22.79 -15.58
C LEU A 149 5.12 21.64 -15.55
N ARG A 150 4.66 20.38 -15.39
CA ARG A 150 5.47 19.17 -15.24
C ARG A 150 6.42 19.18 -14.03
N VAL A 151 6.17 20.03 -13.04
CA VAL A 151 6.91 20.05 -11.77
C VAL A 151 6.52 18.83 -10.93
N ILE A 152 7.48 18.20 -10.25
CA ILE A 152 7.26 17.07 -9.35
C ILE A 152 6.97 17.58 -7.93
N PRO A 153 5.72 17.49 -7.41
CA PRO A 153 5.44 17.85 -6.03
C PRO A 153 6.00 16.79 -5.08
N ILE A 154 6.76 17.22 -4.08
CA ILE A 154 7.35 16.36 -3.05
C ILE A 154 6.73 16.72 -1.70
N PHE A 155 5.87 15.84 -1.23
CA PHE A 155 5.19 15.93 0.05
C PHE A 155 5.99 15.29 1.18
N ASN A 156 5.90 15.89 2.36
CA ASN A 156 6.21 15.24 3.63
C ASN A 156 5.31 15.81 4.73
N GLU A 157 5.15 15.07 5.82
CA GLU A 157 4.52 15.58 7.03
C GLU A 157 5.37 16.73 7.60
N ASN A 158 4.73 17.81 8.04
CA ASN A 158 5.38 18.94 8.70
C ASN A 158 5.65 18.63 10.19
N ASP A 159 6.44 17.58 10.43
CA ASP A 159 6.83 17.09 11.74
C ASP A 159 7.44 18.19 12.64
N ALA A 160 8.06 19.21 12.04
CA ALA A 160 8.73 20.29 12.77
C ALA A 160 7.77 21.17 13.57
N VAL A 161 6.56 21.41 13.06
CA VAL A 161 5.55 22.27 13.69
C VAL A 161 4.25 21.54 14.03
N SER A 162 4.16 20.25 13.70
CA SER A 162 3.04 19.40 14.09
C SER A 162 2.82 19.48 15.60
N THR A 163 1.57 19.68 16.04
CA THR A 163 1.22 19.73 17.46
C THR A 163 1.20 18.36 18.13
N ARG A 164 1.36 17.29 17.34
CA ARG A 164 1.33 15.91 17.82
C ARG A 164 2.46 15.63 18.81
N LYS A 165 2.11 14.89 19.86
CA LYS A 165 3.04 14.36 20.87
C LYS A 165 3.21 12.83 20.77
N ALA A 166 2.30 12.14 20.07
CA ALA A 166 2.30 10.70 19.83
C ALA A 166 1.64 10.39 18.47
N PRO A 167 1.85 9.19 17.88
CA PRO A 167 1.11 8.75 16.69
C PRO A 167 -0.40 8.76 16.96
N TYR A 168 -1.18 9.36 16.07
CA TYR A 168 -2.64 9.41 16.18
C TYR A 168 -3.25 8.09 15.71
N GLU A 169 -4.15 7.54 16.52
CA GLU A 169 -5.15 6.54 16.13
C GLU A 169 -6.51 7.23 16.30
N ASP A 170 -7.21 7.54 15.20
CA ASP A 170 -8.65 7.84 15.33
C ASP A 170 -9.48 6.57 15.43
N SER A 171 -10.76 6.74 15.73
CA SER A 171 -11.80 5.71 15.67
C SER A 171 -11.93 5.02 14.29
N SER A 172 -11.25 5.52 13.25
CA SER A 172 -11.17 4.86 11.93
C SER A 172 -9.92 3.96 11.79
N GLY A 173 -9.00 3.97 12.77
CA GLY A 173 -7.86 3.06 12.85
C GLY A 173 -6.68 3.43 11.94
N ILE A 174 -6.62 4.68 11.47
CA ILE A 174 -5.54 5.20 10.61
C ILE A 174 -4.35 5.61 11.49
N PHE A 175 -3.26 4.87 11.35
CA PHE A 175 -1.95 5.24 11.89
C PHE A 175 -1.37 6.37 11.03
N TRP A 176 -1.26 7.59 11.56
CA TRP A 176 -0.70 8.70 10.78
C TRP A 176 0.82 8.63 10.63
N ASP A 177 1.25 7.92 9.60
CA ASP A 177 2.58 7.96 9.01
C ASP A 177 2.50 8.41 7.54
N ASN A 178 3.64 8.45 6.87
CA ASN A 178 3.67 8.86 5.47
C ASN A 178 3.02 7.83 4.51
N ASP A 179 2.73 6.59 4.96
CA ASP A 179 1.96 5.63 4.16
C ASP A 179 0.49 6.06 4.13
N SER A 180 -0.08 6.50 5.26
CA SER A 180 -1.43 7.07 5.33
C SER A 180 -1.54 8.44 4.65
N LEU A 181 -0.54 9.31 4.81
CA LEU A 181 -0.48 10.59 4.09
C LEU A 181 -0.53 10.35 2.57
N ALA A 182 0.19 9.35 2.06
CA ALA A 182 0.19 9.02 0.64
C ALA A 182 -1.18 8.53 0.15
N GLY A 183 -1.89 7.72 0.95
CA GLY A 183 -3.27 7.31 0.66
C GLY A 183 -4.24 8.50 0.62
N LEU A 184 -4.15 9.39 1.60
CA LEU A 184 -4.99 10.60 1.66
C LEU A 184 -4.71 11.55 0.49
N LEU A 185 -3.44 11.77 0.16
CA LEU A 185 -3.06 12.58 -1.01
C LEU A 185 -3.55 11.94 -2.31
N ALA A 186 -3.45 10.62 -2.45
CA ALA A 186 -3.96 9.92 -3.62
C ALA A 186 -5.47 10.15 -3.77
N LEU A 187 -6.24 10.07 -2.68
CA LEU A 187 -7.68 10.35 -2.69
C LEU A 187 -7.98 11.82 -3.00
N GLN A 188 -7.34 12.75 -2.28
CA GLN A 188 -7.58 14.18 -2.44
C GLN A 188 -7.23 14.68 -3.85
N LEU A 189 -6.13 14.19 -4.41
CA LEU A 189 -5.60 14.62 -5.70
C LEU A 189 -6.07 13.73 -6.85
N LYS A 190 -6.99 12.78 -6.59
CA LYS A 190 -7.58 11.86 -7.57
C LYS A 190 -6.51 11.13 -8.38
N ALA A 191 -5.56 10.52 -7.70
CA ALA A 191 -4.54 9.71 -8.34
C ALA A 191 -5.14 8.38 -8.83
N ASP A 192 -4.65 7.91 -9.97
CA ASP A 192 -5.07 6.66 -10.61
C ASP A 192 -4.32 5.46 -10.02
N LEU A 193 -3.17 5.69 -9.38
CA LEU A 193 -2.34 4.65 -8.77
C LEU A 193 -1.54 5.22 -7.59
N LEU A 194 -1.48 4.44 -6.50
CA LEU A 194 -0.55 4.64 -5.39
C LEU A 194 0.52 3.55 -5.38
N VAL A 195 1.79 3.93 -5.40
CA VAL A 195 2.93 3.00 -5.28
C VAL A 195 3.62 3.23 -3.94
N LEU A 196 3.63 2.23 -3.07
CA LEU A 196 4.32 2.26 -1.78
C LEU A 196 5.65 1.52 -1.90
N LEU A 197 6.76 2.26 -1.99
CA LEU A 197 8.10 1.68 -2.03
C LEU A 197 8.58 1.32 -0.62
N SER A 198 8.90 0.04 -0.42
CA SER A 198 9.40 -0.53 0.84
C SER A 198 10.81 -1.13 0.67
N ASP A 199 11.38 -1.54 1.79
CA ASP A 199 12.58 -2.39 1.88
C ASP A 199 12.34 -3.89 1.66
N VAL A 200 11.11 -4.26 1.30
CA VAL A 200 10.71 -5.63 0.96
C VAL A 200 10.01 -5.65 -0.39
N ASP A 201 10.01 -6.82 -1.05
CA ASP A 201 9.44 -6.97 -2.40
C ASP A 201 7.93 -6.81 -2.45
N GLY A 202 7.24 -7.02 -1.33
CA GLY A 202 5.81 -6.85 -1.16
C GLY A 202 5.34 -7.58 0.09
N LEU A 203 4.09 -8.02 0.09
CA LEU A 203 3.49 -8.79 1.15
C LEU A 203 3.75 -10.29 0.95
N TYR A 204 4.22 -10.96 2.00
CA TYR A 204 4.50 -12.40 1.97
C TYR A 204 3.44 -13.20 2.75
N SER A 205 3.23 -14.45 2.35
CA SER A 205 2.34 -15.41 3.03
C SER A 205 2.87 -15.91 4.39
N GLY A 206 4.05 -15.44 4.80
CA GLY A 206 4.72 -15.76 6.06
C GLY A 206 6.00 -14.91 6.22
N PRO A 207 6.82 -15.13 7.26
CA PRO A 207 8.09 -14.42 7.42
C PRO A 207 9.00 -14.60 6.19
N PRO A 208 9.65 -13.54 5.67
CA PRO A 208 10.52 -13.65 4.49
C PRO A 208 11.70 -14.63 4.67
N SER A 209 12.07 -14.94 5.91
CA SER A 209 13.10 -15.92 6.25
C SER A 209 12.64 -17.38 6.14
N ASP A 210 11.32 -17.66 6.07
CA ASP A 210 10.81 -19.02 5.84
C ASP A 210 10.89 -19.33 4.34
N PRO A 211 11.61 -20.37 3.90
CA PRO A 211 11.68 -20.77 2.48
C PRO A 211 10.34 -21.10 1.84
N ARG A 212 9.30 -21.40 2.64
CA ARG A 212 7.93 -21.66 2.16
C ARG A 212 7.12 -20.37 1.98
N SER A 213 7.63 -19.25 2.47
CA SER A 213 6.98 -17.95 2.34
C SER A 213 7.00 -17.50 0.88
N LYS A 214 5.82 -17.18 0.34
CA LYS A 214 5.66 -16.75 -1.05
C LYS A 214 5.14 -15.33 -1.10
N LEU A 215 5.61 -14.59 -2.10
CA LEU A 215 5.10 -13.25 -2.39
C LEU A 215 3.63 -13.35 -2.83
N ILE A 216 2.77 -12.59 -2.15
CA ILE A 216 1.37 -12.43 -2.51
C ILE A 216 1.32 -11.35 -3.60
N HIS A 217 1.12 -11.75 -4.85
CA HIS A 217 1.10 -10.79 -5.96
C HIS A 217 -0.18 -9.95 -6.03
N THR A 218 -1.30 -10.48 -5.57
CA THR A 218 -2.58 -9.76 -5.54
C THR A 218 -3.27 -10.08 -4.21
N TYR A 219 -3.50 -9.05 -3.41
CA TYR A 219 -4.10 -9.16 -2.10
C TYR A 219 -5.62 -9.30 -2.20
N LEU A 220 -6.12 -10.37 -1.60
CA LEU A 220 -7.54 -10.58 -1.27
C LEU A 220 -7.75 -10.48 0.24
N GLU A 221 -8.65 -9.60 0.68
CA GLU A 221 -8.96 -9.41 2.10
C GLU A 221 -9.48 -10.70 2.76
N LYS A 222 -10.55 -11.30 2.20
CA LYS A 222 -11.14 -12.54 2.72
C LYS A 222 -10.18 -13.73 2.74
N GLY A 223 -9.16 -13.75 1.86
CA GLY A 223 -8.21 -14.86 1.75
C GLY A 223 -6.93 -14.69 2.59
N HIS A 224 -6.44 -13.46 2.77
CA HIS A 224 -5.12 -13.23 3.35
C HIS A 224 -5.15 -12.51 4.70
N GLN A 225 -6.25 -11.87 5.10
CA GLN A 225 -6.32 -11.11 6.35
C GLN A 225 -6.01 -11.96 7.60
N GLY A 226 -6.29 -13.28 7.55
CA GLY A 226 -5.93 -14.24 8.60
C GLY A 226 -4.58 -14.95 8.44
N GLN A 227 -3.89 -14.76 7.31
CA GLN A 227 -2.63 -15.45 6.98
C GLN A 227 -1.40 -14.53 7.07
N ILE A 228 -1.59 -13.22 7.11
CA ILE A 228 -0.49 -12.26 7.15
C ILE A 228 0.08 -12.19 8.56
N THR A 229 1.32 -12.67 8.70
CA THR A 229 2.13 -12.35 9.87
C THR A 229 2.88 -11.06 9.57
N PHE A 230 2.48 -9.96 10.21
CA PHE A 230 3.27 -8.73 10.15
C PHE A 230 4.53 -8.93 11.00
N GLY A 231 5.70 -8.96 10.36
CA GLY A 231 6.97 -8.94 11.08
C GLY A 231 7.12 -7.68 11.94
N ASP A 232 8.06 -7.72 12.89
CA ASP A 232 8.33 -6.60 13.80
C ASP A 232 8.59 -5.27 13.06
N LYS A 233 8.25 -4.16 13.72
CA LYS A 233 8.45 -2.79 13.18
C LYS A 233 9.89 -2.62 12.69
N SER A 234 10.07 -2.07 11.48
CA SER A 234 11.40 -1.73 10.96
C SER A 234 12.14 -0.81 11.93
N ARG A 235 13.43 -1.08 12.20
CA ARG A 235 14.26 -0.35 13.18
C ARG A 235 14.36 1.17 12.94
N VAL A 236 14.07 1.63 11.71
CA VAL A 236 14.29 3.03 11.26
C VAL A 236 13.02 3.79 10.86
N GLY A 237 11.86 3.11 10.78
CA GLY A 237 10.59 3.70 10.34
C GLY A 237 9.53 3.72 11.44
N ARG A 238 8.64 4.73 11.42
CA ARG A 238 7.46 4.79 12.33
C ARG A 238 6.34 3.81 11.89
N GLY A 239 6.24 3.55 10.59
CA GLY A 239 5.21 2.73 9.94
C GLY A 239 5.70 1.34 9.55
N GLY A 240 5.24 0.31 10.28
CA GLY A 240 5.50 -1.10 9.95
C GLY A 240 4.69 -1.59 8.74
N MET A 241 4.86 -2.87 8.38
CA MET A 241 4.07 -3.49 7.29
C MET A 241 2.55 -3.41 7.56
N THR A 242 2.13 -3.44 8.83
CA THR A 242 0.73 -3.28 9.22
C THR A 242 0.14 -1.95 8.75
N ALA A 243 0.86 -0.83 8.92
CA ALA A 243 0.38 0.48 8.50
C ALA A 243 0.29 0.59 6.97
N LYS A 244 1.28 0.04 6.25
CA LYS A 244 1.27 -0.04 4.78
C LYS A 244 0.07 -0.82 4.25
N VAL A 245 -0.18 -2.00 4.81
CA VAL A 245 -1.32 -2.83 4.40
C VAL A 245 -2.64 -2.14 4.73
N LYS A 246 -2.78 -1.52 5.91
CA LYS A 246 -3.98 -0.73 6.24
C LYS A 246 -4.21 0.41 5.26
N SER A 247 -3.18 1.21 4.96
CA SER A 247 -3.28 2.31 3.99
C SER A 247 -3.61 1.81 2.58
N ALA A 248 -2.98 0.70 2.17
CA ALA A 248 -3.24 0.09 0.87
C ALA A 248 -4.68 -0.45 0.75
N VAL A 249 -5.18 -1.14 1.77
CA VAL A 249 -6.56 -1.62 1.83
C VAL A 249 -7.53 -0.45 1.77
N TYR A 250 -7.37 0.55 2.64
CA TYR A 250 -8.25 1.72 2.68
C TYR A 250 -8.30 2.44 1.33
N SER A 251 -7.14 2.76 0.74
CA SER A 251 -7.07 3.45 -0.55
C SER A 251 -7.68 2.62 -1.67
N SER A 252 -7.45 1.29 -1.68
CA SER A 252 -8.02 0.38 -2.68
C SER A 252 -9.54 0.26 -2.58
N GLN A 253 -10.09 0.20 -1.37
CA GLN A 253 -11.54 0.19 -1.15
C GLN A 253 -12.19 1.51 -1.58
N ALA A 254 -11.47 2.63 -1.40
CA ALA A 254 -11.88 3.94 -1.88
C ALA A 254 -11.67 4.15 -3.39
N GLY A 255 -11.23 3.12 -4.12
CA GLY A 255 -11.17 3.09 -5.58
C GLY A 255 -9.80 3.39 -6.19
N ILE A 256 -8.75 3.53 -5.39
CA ILE A 256 -7.39 3.78 -5.89
C ILE A 256 -6.57 2.48 -5.81
N PRO A 257 -6.21 1.88 -6.94
CA PRO A 257 -5.27 0.76 -6.97
C PRO A 257 -3.98 1.10 -6.21
N VAL A 258 -3.49 0.15 -5.40
CA VAL A 258 -2.24 0.32 -4.65
C VAL A 258 -1.28 -0.82 -4.95
N VAL A 259 -0.01 -0.50 -5.20
CA VAL A 259 1.06 -1.51 -5.33
C VAL A 259 2.10 -1.28 -4.25
N ILE A 260 2.32 -2.29 -3.40
CA ILE A 260 3.47 -2.33 -2.50
C ILE A 260 4.59 -3.09 -3.21
N THR A 261 5.74 -2.45 -3.39
CA THR A 261 6.91 -3.08 -4.02
C THR A 261 8.23 -2.59 -3.45
N SER A 262 9.33 -3.23 -3.81
CA SER A 262 10.66 -2.87 -3.33
C SER A 262 11.15 -1.58 -3.97
N GLY A 263 11.58 -0.63 -3.14
CA GLY A 263 12.36 0.53 -3.56
C GLY A 263 13.83 0.22 -3.80
N TYR A 264 14.27 -1.02 -3.58
CA TYR A 264 15.66 -1.45 -3.81
C TYR A 264 15.83 -2.10 -5.18
N ALA A 265 14.74 -2.63 -5.75
CA ALA A 265 14.74 -3.28 -7.04
C ALA A 265 14.88 -2.26 -8.18
N THR A 266 15.73 -2.59 -9.15
CA THR A 266 15.97 -1.75 -10.33
C THR A 266 14.70 -1.65 -11.19
N GLY A 267 14.34 -0.41 -11.54
CA GLY A 267 13.20 -0.13 -12.43
C GLY A 267 11.84 -0.45 -11.83
N SER A 268 11.72 -0.61 -10.50
CA SER A 268 10.47 -1.09 -9.90
C SER A 268 9.25 -0.21 -10.22
N ILE A 269 9.40 1.11 -10.33
CA ILE A 269 8.28 1.99 -10.68
C ILE A 269 7.85 1.75 -12.13
N LEU A 270 8.83 1.69 -13.05
CA LEU A 270 8.58 1.47 -14.48
C LEU A 270 7.95 0.09 -14.72
N LYS A 271 8.44 -0.95 -14.04
CA LYS A 271 7.89 -2.31 -14.10
C LYS A 271 6.44 -2.37 -13.63
N VAL A 272 6.08 -1.61 -12.58
CA VAL A 272 4.68 -1.50 -12.15
C VAL A 272 3.83 -0.91 -13.28
N LEU A 273 4.26 0.18 -13.91
CA LEU A 273 3.48 0.81 -14.99
C LEU A 273 3.48 0.01 -16.30
N ASN A 274 4.49 -0.81 -16.55
CA ASN A 274 4.49 -1.77 -17.66
C ASN A 274 3.51 -2.93 -17.42
N GLY A 275 2.90 -3.01 -16.24
CA GLY A 275 1.96 -4.06 -15.86
C GLY A 275 2.63 -5.40 -15.58
N GLU A 276 3.91 -5.37 -15.20
CA GLU A 276 4.62 -6.56 -14.74
C GLU A 276 4.07 -7.00 -13.38
N ARG A 277 4.11 -8.31 -13.13
CA ARG A 277 3.61 -8.92 -11.89
C ARG A 277 4.62 -8.77 -10.73
N ILE A 278 5.03 -7.54 -10.42
CA ILE A 278 5.93 -7.24 -9.31
C ILE A 278 5.16 -6.75 -8.08
N GLY A 279 5.73 -7.04 -6.91
CA GLY A 279 5.14 -6.70 -5.61
C GLY A 279 3.71 -7.22 -5.40
N THR A 280 2.97 -6.53 -4.54
CA THR A 280 1.60 -6.88 -4.16
C THR A 280 0.63 -5.79 -4.58
N LEU A 281 -0.34 -6.16 -5.41
CA LEU A 281 -1.46 -5.31 -5.79
C LEU A 281 -2.61 -5.42 -4.78
N PHE A 282 -3.14 -4.26 -4.41
CA PHE A 282 -4.41 -4.09 -3.71
C PHE A 282 -5.37 -3.40 -4.66
N HIS A 283 -6.49 -4.06 -4.94
CA HIS A 283 -7.49 -3.55 -5.88
C HIS A 283 -8.88 -3.98 -5.41
N ARG A 284 -9.88 -3.10 -5.49
CA ARG A 284 -11.26 -3.42 -5.08
C ARG A 284 -11.81 -4.66 -5.80
N ASP A 285 -11.52 -4.76 -7.09
CA ASP A 285 -11.94 -5.86 -7.96
C ASP A 285 -10.97 -7.05 -7.99
N ALA A 286 -9.98 -7.13 -7.09
CA ALA A 286 -8.99 -8.21 -7.08
C ALA A 286 -9.63 -9.62 -7.03
N TYR A 287 -10.79 -9.76 -6.41
CA TYR A 287 -11.56 -11.01 -6.32
C TYR A 287 -12.04 -11.54 -7.68
N LYS A 288 -12.11 -10.69 -8.72
CA LYS A 288 -12.47 -11.10 -10.09
C LYS A 288 -11.30 -11.72 -10.84
N TRP A 289 -10.07 -11.43 -10.43
CA TRP A 289 -8.87 -11.80 -11.18
C TRP A 289 -8.10 -12.94 -10.52
N VAL A 290 -8.17 -13.00 -9.20
CA VAL A 290 -7.59 -14.10 -8.44
C VAL A 290 -8.62 -15.22 -8.47
N GLN A 291 -8.39 -16.19 -9.36
CA GLN A 291 -8.94 -17.53 -9.16
C GLN A 291 -8.41 -17.99 -7.80
N VAL A 292 -9.27 -18.00 -6.78
CA VAL A 292 -8.96 -18.66 -5.52
C VAL A 292 -8.74 -20.11 -5.92
N LYS A 293 -7.47 -20.53 -6.07
CA LYS A 293 -7.13 -21.94 -6.23
C LYS A 293 -7.95 -22.67 -5.18
N GLU A 294 -8.74 -23.66 -5.63
CA GLU A 294 -9.58 -24.51 -4.79
C GLU A 294 -8.96 -24.59 -3.41
N VAL A 295 -9.60 -23.93 -2.44
CA VAL A 295 -9.18 -24.02 -1.05
C VAL A 295 -9.12 -25.51 -0.78
N GLY A 296 -7.92 -26.05 -0.55
CA GLY A 296 -7.76 -27.49 -0.42
C GLY A 296 -8.73 -27.97 0.65
N ALA A 297 -9.34 -29.16 0.49
CA ALA A 297 -10.40 -29.64 1.38
C ALA A 297 -10.08 -29.46 2.88
N ARG A 298 -8.80 -29.56 3.24
CA ARG A 298 -8.27 -29.29 4.58
C ARG A 298 -8.43 -27.84 5.03
N GLU A 299 -8.10 -26.86 4.21
CA GLU A 299 -8.25 -25.44 4.52
C GLU A 299 -9.73 -25.05 4.62
N MET A 300 -10.59 -25.61 3.77
CA MET A 300 -12.05 -25.41 3.90
C MET A 300 -12.56 -25.97 5.22
N ALA A 301 -12.09 -27.16 5.61
CA ALA A 301 -12.48 -27.78 6.88
C ALA A 301 -12.01 -26.95 8.10
N VAL A 302 -10.80 -26.37 8.04
CA VAL A 302 -10.28 -25.49 9.10
C VAL A 302 -11.11 -24.20 9.17
N ALA A 303 -11.35 -23.53 8.04
CA ALA A 303 -12.13 -22.30 7.97
C ALA A 303 -13.59 -22.50 8.44
N ALA A 304 -14.21 -23.61 8.04
CA ALA A 304 -15.55 -23.99 8.50
C ALA A 304 -15.57 -24.22 10.02
N ARG A 305 -14.55 -24.88 10.58
CA ARG A 305 -14.44 -25.14 12.01
C ARG A 305 -14.24 -23.86 12.82
N GLU A 306 -13.44 -22.91 12.32
CA GLU A 306 -13.27 -21.60 12.98
C GLU A 306 -14.54 -20.75 12.90
N SER A 307 -15.18 -20.70 11.73
CA SER A 307 -16.43 -19.97 11.53
C SER A 307 -17.55 -20.53 12.41
N SER A 308 -17.64 -21.86 12.54
CA SER A 308 -18.57 -22.51 13.46
C SER A 308 -18.35 -22.11 14.91
N ARG A 309 -17.09 -21.98 15.36
CA ARG A 309 -16.79 -21.53 16.73
C ARG A 309 -17.20 -20.07 16.94
N ARG A 310 -16.94 -19.20 15.95
CA ARG A 310 -17.37 -17.80 16.00
C ARG A 310 -18.90 -17.69 16.06
N LEU A 311 -19.63 -18.41 15.21
CA LEU A 311 -21.09 -18.46 15.22
C LEU A 311 -21.66 -18.96 16.55
N GLN A 312 -21.05 -19.97 17.16
CA GLN A 312 -21.47 -20.47 18.47
C GLN A 312 -21.32 -19.43 19.58
N ALA A 313 -20.28 -18.58 19.51
CA ALA A 313 -20.03 -17.51 20.47
C ALA A 313 -20.95 -16.28 20.29
N MET A 314 -21.68 -16.19 19.17
CA MET A 314 -22.59 -15.07 18.90
C MET A 314 -23.96 -15.24 19.57
N SER A 315 -24.69 -14.13 19.67
CA SER A 315 -26.08 -14.13 20.16
C SER A 315 -27.01 -14.87 19.17
N SER A 316 -28.15 -15.34 19.68
CA SER A 316 -29.18 -15.98 18.83
C SER A 316 -29.72 -15.04 17.75
N GLN A 317 -29.85 -13.74 18.06
CA GLN A 317 -30.31 -12.73 17.11
C GLN A 317 -29.32 -12.52 15.97
N ASP A 318 -28.02 -12.41 16.28
CA ASP A 318 -27.00 -12.21 15.25
C ASP A 318 -26.86 -13.43 14.33
N ARG A 319 -26.92 -14.64 14.90
CA ARG A 319 -26.94 -15.88 14.10
C ARG A 319 -28.13 -15.91 13.14
N LYS A 320 -29.34 -15.56 13.63
CA LYS A 320 -30.54 -15.50 12.79
C LYS A 320 -30.37 -14.48 11.67
N LYS A 321 -29.84 -13.30 11.98
CA LYS A 321 -29.59 -12.25 10.98
C LYS A 321 -28.64 -12.74 9.88
N ILE A 322 -27.52 -13.37 10.25
CA ILE A 322 -26.57 -13.93 9.28
C ILE A 322 -27.23 -14.97 8.37
N LEU A 323 -28.06 -15.87 8.92
CA LEU A 323 -28.77 -16.87 8.11
C LEU A 323 -29.72 -16.22 7.10
N LEU A 324 -30.47 -15.20 7.52
CA LEU A 324 -31.36 -14.46 6.63
C LEU A 324 -30.58 -13.68 5.56
N ASP A 325 -29.46 -13.07 5.92
CA ASP A 325 -28.59 -12.36 4.97
C ASP A 325 -28.02 -13.32 3.92
N ILE A 326 -27.66 -14.55 4.31
CA ILE A 326 -27.21 -15.60 3.39
C ILE A 326 -28.35 -16.04 2.48
N ALA A 327 -29.54 -16.32 3.02
CA ALA A 327 -30.70 -16.70 2.22
C ALA A 327 -31.04 -15.63 1.17
N ASN A 328 -31.12 -14.36 1.60
CA ASN A 328 -31.35 -13.23 0.71
C ASN A 328 -30.27 -13.12 -0.37
N ALA A 329 -29.00 -13.33 -0.02
CA ALA A 329 -27.90 -13.29 -0.98
C ALA A 329 -27.98 -14.44 -2.00
N LEU A 330 -28.38 -15.64 -1.59
CA LEU A 330 -28.59 -16.77 -2.50
C LEU A 330 -29.73 -16.51 -3.48
N GLU A 331 -30.84 -15.93 -3.02
CA GLU A 331 -31.96 -15.56 -3.88
C GLU A 331 -31.59 -14.42 -4.85
N THR A 332 -30.92 -13.39 -4.35
CA THR A 332 -30.51 -12.23 -5.17
C THR A 332 -29.55 -12.62 -6.28
N ASN A 333 -28.72 -13.64 -6.06
CA ASN A 333 -27.69 -14.08 -7.01
C ASN A 333 -28.06 -15.39 -7.73
N GLU A 334 -29.33 -15.81 -7.74
CA GLU A 334 -29.76 -17.10 -8.29
C GLU A 334 -29.31 -17.31 -9.75
N GLU A 335 -29.40 -16.29 -10.60
CA GLU A 335 -28.98 -16.40 -12.01
C GLU A 335 -27.47 -16.60 -12.15
N LEU A 336 -26.69 -15.84 -11.40
CA LEU A 336 -25.23 -15.92 -11.43
C LEU A 336 -24.75 -17.30 -10.93
N ILE A 337 -25.38 -17.81 -9.86
CA ILE A 337 -25.11 -19.15 -9.33
C ILE A 337 -25.42 -20.24 -10.38
N LYS A 338 -26.50 -20.10 -11.15
CA LYS A 338 -26.83 -21.06 -12.21
C LYS A 338 -25.81 -21.05 -13.33
N ILE A 339 -25.40 -19.87 -13.78
CA ILE A 339 -24.38 -19.72 -14.84
C ILE A 339 -23.09 -20.43 -14.44
N GLU A 340 -22.60 -20.20 -13.22
CA GLU A 340 -21.39 -20.87 -12.73
C GLU A 340 -21.59 -22.38 -12.54
N ASN A 341 -22.76 -22.82 -12.06
CA ASN A 341 -23.05 -24.25 -11.92
C ASN A 341 -23.09 -24.98 -13.27
N ASP A 342 -23.63 -24.35 -14.31
CA ASP A 342 -23.64 -24.91 -15.66
C ASP A 342 -22.20 -25.05 -16.18
N ALA A 343 -21.33 -24.06 -15.91
CA ALA A 343 -19.91 -24.14 -16.24
C ALA A 343 -19.18 -25.27 -15.48
N ASP A 344 -19.48 -25.47 -14.20
CA ASP A 344 -18.94 -26.58 -13.39
C ASP A 344 -19.41 -27.94 -13.93
N VAL A 345 -20.68 -28.04 -14.34
CA VAL A 345 -21.25 -29.25 -14.95
C VAL A 345 -20.58 -29.56 -16.28
N GLU A 346 -20.34 -28.56 -17.12
CA GLU A 346 -19.62 -28.71 -18.38
C GLU A 346 -18.17 -29.15 -18.14
N ALA A 347 -17.47 -28.52 -17.20
CA ALA A 347 -16.11 -28.89 -16.82
C ALA A 347 -16.03 -30.34 -16.29
N ALA A 348 -16.98 -30.76 -15.45
CA ALA A 348 -17.06 -32.13 -14.94
C ALA A 348 -17.34 -33.16 -16.05
N GLN A 349 -18.15 -32.81 -17.05
CA GLN A 349 -18.38 -33.66 -18.22
C GLN A 349 -17.11 -33.80 -19.07
N LEU A 350 -16.41 -32.68 -19.32
CA LEU A 350 -15.14 -32.66 -20.07
C LEU A 350 -14.04 -33.45 -19.36
N ALA A 351 -14.00 -33.42 -18.03
CA ALA A 351 -13.06 -34.18 -17.21
C ALA A 351 -13.42 -35.68 -17.07
N GLY A 352 -14.54 -36.13 -17.66
CA GLY A 352 -14.91 -37.54 -17.72
C GLY A 352 -15.49 -38.13 -16.42
N TYR A 353 -16.03 -37.29 -15.53
CA TYR A 353 -16.69 -37.77 -14.31
C TYR A 353 -17.92 -38.62 -14.63
N GLU A 354 -18.26 -39.58 -13.75
CA GLU A 354 -19.43 -40.42 -13.92
C GLU A 354 -20.73 -39.60 -14.04
N LYS A 355 -21.62 -40.01 -14.94
CA LYS A 355 -22.93 -39.37 -15.15
C LYS A 355 -23.77 -39.26 -13.86
N SER A 356 -23.60 -40.22 -12.94
CA SER A 356 -24.25 -40.23 -11.63
C SER A 356 -23.82 -39.05 -10.75
N LEU A 357 -22.54 -38.67 -10.80
CA LEU A 357 -21.95 -37.56 -10.06
C LEU A 357 -22.28 -36.22 -10.71
N VAL A 358 -22.18 -36.14 -12.03
CA VAL A 358 -22.56 -34.94 -12.79
C VAL A 358 -24.03 -34.59 -12.56
N SER A 359 -24.93 -35.58 -12.55
CA SER A 359 -26.36 -35.38 -12.27
C SER A 359 -26.63 -34.82 -10.86
N ARG A 360 -25.77 -35.13 -9.88
CA ARG A 360 -25.87 -34.57 -8.51
C ARG A 360 -25.35 -33.13 -8.41
N LEU A 361 -24.46 -32.73 -9.32
CA LEU A 361 -23.88 -31.39 -9.38
C LEU A 361 -24.87 -30.35 -9.93
N VAL A 362 -25.81 -30.78 -10.79
CA VAL A 362 -26.82 -29.89 -11.40
C VAL A 362 -27.75 -29.28 -10.36
N LEU A 363 -27.78 -27.94 -10.30
CA LEU A 363 -28.72 -27.16 -9.49
C LEU A 363 -30.03 -26.95 -10.24
N LYS A 364 -31.11 -27.52 -9.70
CA LYS A 364 -32.46 -27.33 -10.26
C LYS A 364 -33.01 -25.93 -9.96
N PRO A 365 -33.83 -25.35 -10.85
CA PRO A 365 -34.52 -24.09 -10.56
C PRO A 365 -35.32 -24.16 -9.25
N GLY A 366 -35.25 -23.11 -8.43
CA GLY A 366 -35.98 -23.04 -7.15
C GLY A 366 -35.32 -23.73 -5.95
N LYS A 367 -34.20 -24.46 -6.13
CA LYS A 367 -33.42 -25.01 -5.00
C LYS A 367 -32.82 -23.92 -4.10
N ALA A 368 -32.55 -22.73 -4.66
CA ALA A 368 -32.03 -21.58 -3.91
C ALA A 368 -33.07 -20.96 -2.97
N ARG A 369 -34.38 -21.16 -3.21
CA ARG A 369 -35.50 -20.63 -2.41
C ARG A 369 -35.93 -21.56 -1.26
N LEU A 370 -35.27 -22.71 -1.10
CA LEU A 370 -35.62 -23.75 -0.12
C LEU A 370 -34.79 -23.68 1.18
N PHE A 371 -33.89 -22.71 1.30
CA PHE A 371 -32.96 -22.57 2.42
C PHE A 371 -33.34 -21.50 3.43
#